data_AF-Q8X1K2-F1
#
_entry.id   AF-Q8X1K2-F1
#
_cell.length_a   1.000
_cell.length_b   1.000
_cell.length_c   1.000
_cell.angle_alpha   90.00
_cell.angle_beta   90.00
_cell.angle_gamma   90.00
#
_symmetry.space_group_name_H-M   'P 1'
#
loop_
_entity.id
_entity.type
_entity.pdbx_description
1 polymer ?
#
loop_
_entity_poly.entity_id
_entity_poly.type
_entity_poly.pdbx_seq_one_letter_code
_entity_poly.pdbx_strand_id
1 'polypeptide(L)'
;VCETTFKAVQHKAPWVIWGVVPLNKFELGPATSVGFPSLCLQDGPLGLRFADNITAFPAGITIGATWDRSLMRKRGKLLGLEARLKGVNVLLGPSMGPLGTLPAGGRNWEGFGSDPVLQAVASAETIRGIQENGVIATAKHYVLNEQEHYRQPLEWGISNAMSSNIDDRTLREV
;
A
#
# COMPACT_ATOMS: atom_id res chain seq x y z
N VAL A 1 -12.53 -8.60 -8.62
CA VAL A 1 -12.28 -7.51 -7.63
C VAL A 1 -12.21 -6.17 -8.35
N CYS A 2 -11.39 -6.06 -9.40
CA CYS A 2 -11.54 -5.00 -10.40
C CYS A 2 -12.33 -5.54 -11.61
N GLU A 3 -13.22 -4.72 -12.16
CA GLU A 3 -14.01 -5.03 -13.36
C GLU A 3 -13.73 -3.95 -14.40
N THR A 4 -13.50 -4.35 -15.65
CA THR A 4 -12.93 -3.54 -16.73
C THR A 4 -13.83 -2.43 -17.29
N THR A 5 -14.87 -1.99 -16.58
CA THR A 5 -15.86 -1.03 -17.09
C THR A 5 -15.53 0.41 -16.73
N PHE A 6 -14.39 0.90 -17.22
CA PHE A 6 -14.06 2.32 -17.19
C PHE A 6 -14.27 2.94 -18.59
N LYS A 7 -15.19 3.91 -18.72
CA LYS A 7 -15.29 4.77 -19.90
C LYS A 7 -14.54 6.07 -19.64
N ALA A 8 -13.24 6.11 -19.95
CA ALA A 8 -12.49 7.35 -19.92
C ALA A 8 -12.73 8.16 -21.20
N VAL A 9 -13.25 9.38 -21.06
CA VAL A 9 -13.18 10.42 -22.09
C VAL A 9 -11.91 11.22 -21.80
N GLN A 10 -10.77 10.88 -22.43
CA GLN A 10 -9.68 11.82 -22.78
C GLN A 10 -8.43 11.10 -23.30
N HIS A 11 -7.90 11.60 -24.42
CA HIS A 11 -6.90 10.94 -25.27
C HIS A 11 -5.44 10.97 -24.78
N LYS A 12 -5.11 11.58 -23.62
CA LYS A 12 -3.68 11.73 -23.20
C LYS A 12 -3.36 11.61 -21.70
N ALA A 13 -4.33 11.62 -20.78
CA ALA A 13 -4.07 11.58 -19.33
C ALA A 13 -4.79 10.47 -18.49
N PRO A 14 -5.31 9.36 -19.05
CA PRO A 14 -6.05 8.38 -18.24
C PRO A 14 -5.18 7.62 -17.22
N TRP A 15 -3.85 7.62 -17.42
CA TRP A 15 -2.85 6.99 -16.55
C TRP A 15 -2.38 7.83 -15.36
N VAL A 16 -2.78 9.10 -15.31
CA VAL A 16 -2.34 10.07 -14.27
C VAL A 16 -3.52 10.54 -13.43
N ILE A 17 -4.74 10.44 -13.95
CA ILE A 17 -5.97 10.93 -13.31
C ILE A 17 -6.84 9.74 -12.94
N TRP A 18 -7.20 9.69 -11.66
CA TRP A 18 -8.04 8.67 -11.07
C TRP A 18 -9.54 8.94 -11.30
N GLY A 19 -10.33 7.88 -11.37
CA GLY A 19 -11.78 7.97 -11.18
C GLY A 19 -12.24 7.06 -10.03
N VAL A 20 -13.15 7.56 -9.20
CA VAL A 20 -13.90 6.72 -8.25
C VAL A 20 -14.84 5.85 -9.07
N VAL A 21 -14.61 4.55 -9.12
CA VAL A 21 -15.64 3.60 -9.55
C VAL A 21 -16.53 3.27 -8.35
N PRO A 22 -17.84 3.00 -8.52
CA PRO A 22 -18.68 2.56 -7.40
C PRO A 22 -18.02 1.34 -6.74
N LEU A 23 -17.96 1.33 -5.38
CA LEU A 23 -17.42 0.28 -4.49
C LEU A 23 -15.98 0.46 -3.92
N ASN A 24 -15.46 1.68 -3.71
CA ASN A 24 -14.15 1.92 -3.06
C ASN A 24 -12.98 1.20 -3.76
N LYS A 25 -13.00 1.22 -5.10
CA LYS A 25 -11.95 0.64 -5.96
C LYS A 25 -11.08 1.77 -6.52
N PHE A 26 -9.78 1.51 -6.68
CA PHE A 26 -8.87 2.44 -7.31
C PHE A 26 -8.46 1.89 -8.67
N GLU A 27 -8.90 2.53 -9.75
CA GLU A 27 -8.54 2.16 -11.11
C GLU A 27 -7.96 3.38 -11.85
N LEU A 28 -6.88 3.15 -12.59
CA LEU A 28 -6.43 4.08 -13.62
C LEU A 28 -7.23 3.83 -14.90
N GLY A 29 -7.58 4.88 -15.62
CA GLY A 29 -8.34 4.75 -16.86
C GLY A 29 -7.56 3.97 -17.93
N PRO A 30 -8.24 3.23 -18.83
CA PRO A 30 -7.60 2.51 -19.92
C PRO A 30 -7.04 3.48 -20.98
N ALA A 31 -5.98 3.07 -21.68
CA ALA A 31 -5.54 3.70 -22.93
C ALA A 31 -6.00 2.85 -24.12
N THR A 32 -7.28 2.99 -24.45
CA THR A 32 -7.97 2.20 -25.49
C THR A 32 -7.34 2.35 -26.87
N SER A 33 -6.77 3.51 -27.20
CA SER A 33 -6.11 3.77 -28.49
C SER A 33 -4.89 2.89 -28.77
N VAL A 34 -4.28 2.32 -27.72
CA VAL A 34 -3.11 1.43 -27.83
C VAL A 34 -3.38 0.04 -27.25
N GLY A 35 -4.65 -0.28 -26.99
CA GLY A 35 -5.05 -1.59 -26.47
C GLY A 35 -4.61 -1.88 -25.03
N PHE A 36 -4.26 -0.86 -24.24
CA PHE A 36 -3.84 -1.06 -22.86
C PHE A 36 -5.06 -0.94 -21.90
N PRO A 37 -5.39 -1.98 -21.12
CA PRO A 37 -6.56 -2.01 -20.22
C PRO A 37 -6.41 -1.06 -19.02
N SER A 38 -7.40 -0.92 -18.15
CA SER A 38 -7.22 -0.19 -16.89
C SER A 38 -6.20 -0.89 -15.98
N LEU A 39 -5.54 -0.15 -15.08
CA LEU A 39 -4.80 -0.76 -13.97
C LEU A 39 -5.63 -0.72 -12.70
N CYS A 40 -5.76 -1.90 -12.09
CA CYS A 40 -6.38 -2.13 -10.80
C CYS A 40 -5.38 -1.94 -9.67
N LEU A 41 -5.67 -1.00 -8.76
CA LEU A 41 -4.98 -0.77 -7.51
C LEU A 41 -5.88 -1.26 -6.37
N GLN A 42 -5.35 -2.08 -5.47
CA GLN A 42 -6.17 -2.66 -4.41
C GLN A 42 -5.45 -2.73 -3.06
N ASP A 43 -6.17 -2.37 -2.00
CA ASP A 43 -5.75 -2.60 -0.62
C ASP A 43 -5.83 -4.09 -0.26
N GLY A 44 -5.18 -4.58 0.80
CA GLY A 44 -4.30 -3.88 1.73
C GLY A 44 -3.04 -4.70 2.05
N PRO A 45 -2.18 -4.21 2.96
CA PRO A 45 -0.85 -4.77 3.20
C PRO A 45 -0.83 -6.17 3.86
N LEU A 46 -2.00 -6.75 4.18
CA LEU A 46 -2.17 -8.06 4.80
C LEU A 46 -3.24 -8.95 4.14
N GLY A 47 -3.74 -8.57 2.97
CA GLY A 47 -4.77 -9.30 2.25
C GLY A 47 -5.62 -8.37 1.41
N LEU A 48 -6.31 -8.90 0.41
CA LEU A 48 -7.13 -8.07 -0.47
C LEU A 48 -8.35 -7.52 0.29
N ARG A 49 -8.62 -6.23 0.17
CA ARG A 49 -9.78 -5.59 0.77
C ARG A 49 -11.00 -5.74 -0.15
N PHE A 50 -12.19 -5.85 0.45
CA PHE A 50 -13.47 -5.91 -0.28
C PHE A 50 -13.51 -7.00 -1.37
N ALA A 51 -12.94 -8.16 -1.05
CA ALA A 51 -12.93 -9.34 -1.90
C ALA A 51 -13.40 -10.57 -1.12
N ASP A 52 -13.91 -11.56 -1.84
CA ASP A 52 -14.39 -12.83 -1.32
C ASP A 52 -13.37 -13.95 -1.57
N ASN A 53 -13.44 -15.05 -0.80
CA ASN A 53 -12.55 -16.21 -0.98
C ASN A 53 -11.06 -15.81 -1.03
N ILE A 54 -10.63 -15.06 -0.02
CA ILE A 54 -9.29 -14.49 0.15
C ILE A 54 -8.74 -14.84 1.52
N THR A 55 -7.42 -14.73 1.67
CA THR A 55 -6.75 -14.96 2.95
C THR A 55 -6.53 -13.63 3.70
N ALA A 56 -6.83 -13.63 5.00
CA ALA A 56 -6.36 -12.60 5.93
C ALA A 56 -5.02 -13.06 6.51
N PHE A 57 -3.92 -12.47 6.04
CA PHE A 57 -2.58 -12.77 6.53
C PHE A 57 -2.29 -12.05 7.85
N PRO A 58 -1.28 -12.49 8.63
CA PRO A 58 -0.82 -11.74 9.79
C PRO A 58 -0.44 -10.30 9.42
N ALA A 59 -0.67 -9.37 10.34
CA ALA A 59 -0.29 -7.98 10.22
C ALA A 59 1.23 -7.81 10.05
N GLY A 60 1.66 -6.65 9.54
CA GLY A 60 3.08 -6.35 9.36
C GLY A 60 3.86 -6.54 10.66
N ILE A 61 3.32 -6.08 11.79
CA ILE A 61 4.04 -6.07 13.07
C ILE A 61 4.26 -7.49 13.60
N THR A 62 3.30 -8.39 13.39
CA THR A 62 3.42 -9.81 13.72
C THR A 62 4.51 -10.48 12.88
N ILE A 63 4.64 -10.06 11.62
CA ILE A 63 5.64 -10.60 10.70
C ILE A 63 7.03 -10.05 11.00
N GLY A 64 7.13 -8.76 11.33
CA GLY A 64 8.36 -8.16 11.82
C GLY A 64 8.88 -8.84 13.08
N ALA A 65 7.98 -9.19 14.00
CA ALA A 65 8.30 -9.91 15.23
C ALA A 65 8.89 -11.32 15.00
N THR A 66 8.80 -11.89 13.79
CA THR A 66 9.45 -13.17 13.47
C THR A 66 10.96 -13.05 13.27
N TRP A 67 11.45 -11.86 12.90
CA TRP A 67 12.84 -11.63 12.47
C TRP A 67 13.32 -12.59 11.37
N ASP A 68 12.39 -13.17 10.60
CA ASP A 68 12.66 -14.20 9.59
C ASP A 68 12.38 -13.68 8.17
N ARG A 69 13.46 -13.45 7.41
CA ARG A 69 13.42 -12.98 6.02
C ARG A 69 12.64 -13.94 5.12
N SER A 70 12.73 -15.24 5.36
CA SER A 70 12.05 -16.25 4.55
C SER A 70 10.53 -16.18 4.76
N LEU A 71 10.07 -15.95 6.00
CA LEU A 71 8.64 -15.76 6.29
C LEU A 71 8.11 -14.44 5.73
N MET A 72 8.89 -13.35 5.83
CA MET A 72 8.56 -12.06 5.20
C MET A 72 8.36 -12.22 3.69
N ARG A 73 9.32 -12.88 3.01
CA ARG A 73 9.24 -13.15 1.57
C ARG A 73 8.06 -14.04 1.21
N LYS A 74 7.88 -15.14 1.95
CA LYS A 74 6.81 -16.12 1.69
C LYS A 74 5.44 -15.48 1.82
N ARG A 75 5.22 -14.65 2.85
CA ARG A 75 3.98 -13.87 2.99
C ARG A 75 3.78 -12.92 1.82
N GLY A 76 4.81 -12.16 1.43
CA GLY A 76 4.74 -11.28 0.26
C GLY A 76 4.36 -12.04 -1.02
N LYS A 77 4.94 -13.23 -1.22
CA LYS A 77 4.63 -14.10 -2.36
C LYS A 77 3.18 -14.57 -2.38
N LEU A 78 2.61 -14.94 -1.23
CA LEU A 78 1.22 -15.36 -1.16
C LEU A 78 0.26 -14.17 -1.38
N LEU A 79 0.59 -12.99 -0.85
CA LEU A 79 -0.15 -11.76 -1.14
C LEU A 79 -0.15 -11.44 -2.64
N GLY A 80 1.01 -11.48 -3.29
CA GLY A 80 1.15 -11.25 -4.72
C GLY A 80 0.39 -12.29 -5.56
N LEU A 81 0.39 -13.55 -5.13
CA LEU A 81 -0.36 -14.62 -5.80
C LEU A 81 -1.86 -14.37 -5.75
N GLU A 82 -2.43 -14.09 -4.57
CA GLU A 82 -3.87 -13.80 -4.45
C GLU A 82 -4.26 -12.53 -5.25
N ALA A 83 -3.44 -11.48 -5.18
CA ALA A 83 -3.61 -10.27 -5.97
C ALA A 83 -3.66 -10.59 -7.47
N ARG A 84 -2.70 -11.38 -7.96
CA ARG A 84 -2.64 -11.78 -9.37
C ARG A 84 -3.87 -12.57 -9.79
N LEU A 85 -4.29 -13.54 -8.97
CA LEU A 85 -5.47 -14.37 -9.23
C LEU A 85 -6.78 -13.57 -9.26
N LYS A 86 -6.85 -12.44 -8.55
CA LYS A 86 -8.01 -11.53 -8.55
C LYS A 86 -7.91 -10.41 -9.59
N GLY A 87 -6.89 -10.43 -10.46
CA GLY A 87 -6.69 -9.44 -11.53
C GLY A 87 -6.15 -8.09 -11.05
N VAL A 88 -5.56 -8.02 -9.85
CA VAL A 88 -4.95 -6.81 -9.31
C VAL A 88 -3.60 -6.58 -9.97
N ASN A 89 -3.36 -5.35 -10.43
CA ASN A 89 -2.08 -4.97 -11.04
C ASN A 89 -1.12 -4.37 -10.02
N VAL A 90 -1.66 -3.60 -9.07
CA VAL A 90 -0.90 -2.89 -8.05
C VAL A 90 -1.49 -3.20 -6.68
N LEU A 91 -0.71 -3.84 -5.82
CA LEU A 91 -1.07 -4.06 -4.42
C LEU A 91 -0.60 -2.85 -3.59
N LEU A 92 -1.52 -2.25 -2.84
CA LEU A 92 -1.26 -1.10 -1.98
C LEU A 92 -0.60 -1.55 -0.66
N GLY A 93 0.61 -2.10 -0.77
CA GLY A 93 1.46 -2.52 0.34
C GLY A 93 2.82 -3.01 -0.14
N PRO A 94 3.79 -3.20 0.77
CA PRO A 94 3.67 -3.16 2.24
C PRO A 94 3.63 -1.74 2.82
N SER A 95 3.28 -1.65 4.11
CA SER A 95 3.45 -0.41 4.89
C SER A 95 4.83 -0.37 5.55
N MET A 96 5.52 0.74 5.38
CA MET A 96 6.80 1.11 6.02
C MET A 96 6.72 2.48 6.71
N GLY A 97 5.64 3.23 6.47
CA GLY A 97 5.26 4.46 7.17
C GLY A 97 3.80 4.33 7.62
N PRO A 98 3.45 4.39 8.92
CA PRO A 98 4.28 4.87 10.02
C PRO A 98 5.44 3.92 10.34
N LEU A 99 6.58 4.50 10.68
CA LEU A 99 7.73 3.78 11.23
C LEU A 99 7.37 3.28 12.64
N GLY A 100 6.63 4.07 13.41
CA GLY A 100 6.23 3.73 14.78
C GLY A 100 6.98 4.53 15.83
N THR A 101 7.29 5.80 15.51
CA THR A 101 7.90 6.76 16.44
C THR A 101 7.00 7.06 17.64
N LEU A 102 5.68 6.98 17.44
CA LEU A 102 4.66 7.14 18.47
C LEU A 102 4.02 5.78 18.77
N PRO A 103 4.18 5.18 19.97
CA PRO A 103 3.61 3.86 20.25
C PRO A 103 2.08 3.83 20.17
N ALA A 104 1.42 4.98 20.40
CA ALA A 104 -0.03 5.15 20.25
C ALA A 104 -0.47 5.43 18.80
N GLY A 105 0.44 5.38 17.82
CA GLY A 105 0.13 5.54 16.40
C GLY A 105 -0.84 4.47 15.90
N GLY A 106 -2.01 4.89 15.42
CA GLY A 106 -3.12 3.99 15.08
C GLY A 106 -2.85 2.99 13.95
N ARG A 107 -1.75 3.16 13.20
CA ARG A 107 -1.40 2.35 12.03
C ARG A 107 -0.03 1.67 12.11
N ASN A 108 0.65 1.74 13.25
CA ASN A 108 1.95 1.10 13.46
C ASN A 108 1.93 -0.40 13.15
N TRP A 109 0.80 -1.05 13.44
CA TRP A 109 0.58 -2.47 13.24
C TRP A 109 0.58 -2.89 11.76
N GLU A 110 0.33 -1.97 10.81
CA GLU A 110 0.44 -2.24 9.38
C GLU A 110 1.89 -2.40 8.92
N GLY A 111 2.83 -1.70 9.58
CA GLY A 111 4.28 -1.78 9.37
C GLY A 111 4.92 -2.91 10.17
N PHE A 112 6.26 -3.00 10.20
CA PHE A 112 6.98 -4.17 10.75
C PHE A 112 7.60 -3.96 12.14
N GLY A 113 7.61 -2.73 12.67
CA GLY A 113 8.24 -2.36 13.94
C GLY A 113 8.88 -0.97 13.85
N SER A 114 9.44 -0.46 14.95
CA SER A 114 10.01 0.90 15.01
C SER A 114 11.47 1.02 14.59
N ASP A 115 12.16 -0.09 14.35
CA ASP A 115 13.54 -0.11 13.89
C ASP A 115 13.61 0.06 12.35
N PRO A 116 14.35 1.05 11.82
CA PRO A 116 14.40 1.31 10.39
C PRO A 116 15.06 0.17 9.61
N VAL A 117 16.01 -0.57 10.20
CA VAL A 117 16.66 -1.71 9.54
C VAL A 117 15.68 -2.87 9.39
N LEU A 118 14.93 -3.21 10.44
CA LEU A 118 13.88 -4.22 10.42
C LEU A 118 12.81 -3.86 9.38
N GLN A 119 12.33 -2.62 9.38
CA GLN A 119 11.34 -2.13 8.41
C GLN A 119 11.86 -2.21 6.98
N ALA A 120 13.12 -1.82 6.72
CA ALA A 120 13.73 -1.89 5.41
C ALA A 120 13.87 -3.35 4.93
N VAL A 121 14.39 -4.25 5.77
CA VAL A 121 14.54 -5.68 5.43
C VAL A 121 13.19 -6.33 5.18
N ALA A 122 12.23 -6.15 6.09
CA ALA A 122 10.91 -6.77 5.99
C ALA A 122 10.11 -6.25 4.79
N SER A 123 10.20 -4.95 4.51
CA SER A 123 9.59 -4.34 3.34
C SER A 123 10.23 -4.83 2.04
N ALA A 124 11.56 -4.89 1.97
CA ALA A 124 12.26 -5.38 0.79
C ALA A 124 11.92 -6.85 0.48
N GLU A 125 11.89 -7.71 1.50
CA GLU A 125 11.50 -9.11 1.35
C GLU A 125 10.02 -9.25 0.94
N THR A 126 9.13 -8.45 1.54
CA THR A 126 7.70 -8.46 1.18
C THR A 126 7.49 -7.97 -0.26
N ILE A 127 8.14 -6.88 -0.68
CA ILE A 127 8.06 -6.32 -2.04
C ILE A 127 8.54 -7.33 -3.07
N ARG A 128 9.71 -7.93 -2.84
CA ARG A 128 10.25 -8.93 -3.78
C ARG A 128 9.30 -10.13 -3.90
N GLY A 129 8.71 -10.59 -2.79
CA GLY A 129 7.71 -11.65 -2.81
C GLY A 129 6.46 -11.28 -3.62
N ILE A 130 5.90 -10.09 -3.41
CA ILE A 130 4.73 -9.62 -4.17
C ILE A 130 5.05 -9.61 -5.68
N GLN A 131 6.19 -9.02 -6.04
CA GLN A 131 6.60 -8.82 -7.43
C GLN A 131 7.00 -10.11 -8.16
N GLU A 132 7.37 -11.19 -7.44
CA GLU A 132 7.57 -12.52 -8.04
C GLU A 132 6.33 -13.04 -8.79
N ASN A 133 5.12 -12.53 -8.47
CA ASN A 133 3.87 -12.91 -9.13
C ASN A 133 3.40 -11.92 -10.21
N GLY A 134 4.25 -10.97 -10.61
CA GLY A 134 3.90 -9.98 -11.64
C GLY A 134 2.85 -8.96 -11.18
N VAL A 135 2.84 -8.64 -9.87
CA VAL A 135 2.02 -7.58 -9.26
C VAL A 135 2.96 -6.49 -8.76
N ILE A 136 2.63 -5.24 -9.03
CA ILE A 136 3.40 -4.08 -8.57
C ILE A 136 3.13 -3.89 -7.07
N ALA A 137 4.19 -3.84 -6.27
CA ALA A 137 4.08 -3.50 -4.85
C ALA A 137 4.13 -1.98 -4.66
N THR A 138 3.54 -1.47 -3.59
CA THR A 138 3.51 -0.04 -3.26
C THR A 138 4.08 0.20 -1.88
N ALA A 139 5.28 0.79 -1.82
CA ALA A 139 5.85 1.28 -0.57
C ALA A 139 5.03 2.48 -0.05
N LYS A 140 4.45 2.36 1.15
CA LYS A 140 3.60 3.41 1.75
C LYS A 140 3.82 3.56 3.26
N HIS A 141 3.45 4.67 3.90
CA HIS A 141 3.10 5.96 3.33
C HIS A 141 4.37 6.82 3.37
N TYR A 142 4.79 7.31 2.21
CA TYR A 142 5.95 8.17 2.10
C TYR A 142 5.48 9.63 2.26
N VAL A 143 5.85 10.37 3.31
CA VAL A 143 6.62 9.96 4.50
C VAL A 143 6.11 10.71 5.73
N LEU A 144 6.54 10.30 6.92
CA LEU A 144 6.26 10.96 8.22
C LEU A 144 4.77 11.02 8.63
N ASN A 145 3.94 10.12 8.11
CA ASN A 145 2.56 9.96 8.58
C ASN A 145 2.50 9.07 9.83
N GLU A 146 3.05 9.56 10.93
CA GLU A 146 3.27 8.80 12.18
C GLU A 146 2.04 8.73 13.11
N GLN A 147 1.00 9.52 12.85
CA GLN A 147 -0.22 9.56 13.65
C GLN A 147 -1.47 9.80 12.80
N GLU A 148 -2.62 9.37 13.33
CA GLU A 148 -3.89 9.52 12.62
C GLU A 148 -4.57 10.86 12.87
N HIS A 149 -4.39 11.44 14.07
CA HIS A 149 -4.99 12.73 14.39
C HIS A 149 -4.46 13.80 13.45
N TYR A 150 -5.39 14.50 12.80
CA TYR A 150 -5.13 15.62 11.88
C TYR A 150 -4.41 15.25 10.57
N ARG A 151 -4.35 13.97 10.18
CA ARG A 151 -3.72 13.55 8.91
C ARG A 151 -4.45 14.05 7.66
N GLN A 152 -5.75 14.31 7.75
CA GLN A 152 -6.59 14.81 6.66
C GLN A 152 -7.20 16.17 7.01
N PRO A 153 -7.28 17.10 6.04
CA PRO A 153 -8.10 18.30 6.18
C PRO A 153 -9.56 17.93 6.48
N LEU A 154 -10.23 18.75 7.26
CA LEU A 154 -11.66 18.70 7.61
C LEU A 154 -12.13 17.51 8.43
N GLU A 155 -11.37 16.41 8.52
CA GLU A 155 -11.70 15.23 9.35
C GLU A 155 -11.94 15.62 10.82
N TRP A 156 -11.20 16.62 11.30
CA TRP A 156 -11.29 17.16 12.67
C TRP A 156 -11.68 18.65 12.71
N GLY A 157 -12.34 19.16 11.67
CA GLY A 157 -12.73 20.58 11.60
C GLY A 157 -11.58 21.57 11.38
N ILE A 158 -10.39 21.09 11.03
CA ILE A 158 -9.21 21.92 10.71
C ILE A 158 -9.04 21.99 9.19
N SER A 159 -8.68 23.16 8.66
CA SER A 159 -8.61 23.39 7.20
C SER A 159 -7.44 22.70 6.50
N ASN A 160 -6.39 22.31 7.23
CA ASN A 160 -5.18 21.70 6.69
C ASN A 160 -4.85 20.40 7.43
N ALA A 161 -4.13 19.51 6.75
CA ALA A 161 -3.49 18.37 7.39
C ALA A 161 -2.32 18.83 8.27
N MET A 162 -1.94 17.97 9.22
CA MET A 162 -0.75 18.15 10.04
C MET A 162 0.53 18.23 9.19
N SER A 163 1.51 18.96 9.71
CA SER A 163 2.85 19.04 9.15
C SER A 163 3.82 18.34 10.10
N SER A 164 4.49 17.29 9.60
CA SER A 164 5.57 16.61 10.30
C SER A 164 6.88 17.32 9.98
N ASN A 165 7.44 18.05 10.95
CA ASN A 165 8.67 18.81 10.80
C ASN A 165 9.84 18.06 11.45
N ILE A 166 10.82 17.67 10.64
CA ILE A 166 11.97 16.86 11.09
C ILE A 166 13.25 17.38 10.44
N ASP A 167 14.40 17.21 11.08
CA ASP A 167 15.69 17.61 10.52
C ASP A 167 16.19 16.61 9.44
N ASP A 168 17.09 17.07 8.57
CA ASP A 168 17.60 16.29 7.42
C ASP A 168 18.34 15.03 7.86
N ARG A 169 19.04 15.06 9.01
CA ARG A 169 19.76 13.90 9.49
C ARG A 169 18.79 12.81 9.92
N THR A 170 17.79 13.17 10.74
CA THR A 170 16.77 12.21 11.18
C THR A 170 16.00 11.64 9.99
N LEU A 171 15.64 12.44 8.98
CA LEU A 171 14.97 11.95 7.76
C LEU A 171 15.80 10.93 6.95
N ARG A 172 17.13 10.97 7.05
CA ARG A 172 18.03 10.09 6.29
C ARG A 172 18.48 8.85 7.07
N GLU A 173 18.59 8.97 8.39
CA GLU A 173 19.09 7.90 9.26
C GLU A 173 17.97 7.04 9.86
N VAL A 174 16.71 7.50 9.79
CA VAL A 174 15.51 6.86 10.38
C VAL A 174 14.40 6.75 9.34
#